data_AF-A0A1W9SKT5-F1
#
_entry.id   AF-A0A1W9SKT5-F1
#
_cell.length_a   1.000
_cell.length_b   1.000
_cell.length_c   1.000
_cell.angle_alpha   90.00
_cell.angle_beta   90.00
_cell.angle_gamma   90.00
#
_symmetry.space_group_name_H-M   'P 1'
#
loop_
_entity.id
_entity.type
_entity.pdbx_description
1 polymer ?
#
loop_
_entity_poly.entity_id
_entity_poly.type
_entity_poly.pdbx_seq_one_letter_code
_entity_poly.pdbx_strand_id
1 'polypeptide(L)'
;MIIKNIMTYNLNVSLLWAEAKKGKSDIYKSFVQLILTIGKSRTFDKNLPPSYLGAFDAEKIAFIPYNDIHEIFYLNDFNWNVTPSNHKSKEFKLLYKKSKNSIDKNTLIFYYEKDEKDLKKFIKNNFVIGKFGITKTQIDKNNFMVIYNKWLENVKLSIAVNWDIA
;
A
#
# COMPACT_ATOMS: atom_id res chain seq x y z
N MET A 1 -28.76 7.86 30.46
CA MET A 1 -27.42 7.25 30.35
C MET A 1 -27.56 5.94 29.59
N ILE A 2 -27.27 5.93 28.28
CA ILE A 2 -27.21 4.69 27.50
C ILE A 2 -25.82 4.67 26.89
N ILE A 3 -24.92 3.92 27.53
CA ILE A 3 -23.61 3.59 26.99
C ILE A 3 -23.88 2.59 25.86
N LYS A 4 -23.98 3.06 24.62
CA LYS A 4 -23.90 2.18 23.46
C LYS A 4 -22.46 1.69 23.38
N ASN A 5 -22.26 0.41 23.64
CA ASN A 5 -21.04 -0.33 23.32
C ASN A 5 -20.61 0.04 21.89
N ILE A 6 -19.55 0.83 21.77
CA ILE A 6 -18.85 1.02 20.50
C ILE A 6 -18.16 -0.31 20.25
N MET A 7 -18.79 -1.16 19.45
CA MET A 7 -18.09 -2.26 18.79
C MET A 7 -16.96 -1.62 17.99
N THR A 8 -15.74 -1.67 18.51
CA THR A 8 -14.53 -1.23 17.80
C THR A 8 -14.32 -2.18 16.63
N TYR A 9 -14.83 -1.81 15.45
CA TYR A 9 -14.47 -2.44 14.20
C TYR A 9 -13.01 -2.09 13.91
N ASN A 10 -12.10 -3.02 14.20
CA ASN A 10 -10.68 -2.88 13.87
C ASN A 10 -10.52 -3.04 12.36
N LEU A 11 -10.60 -1.93 11.63
CA LEU A 11 -9.91 -1.81 10.34
C LEU A 11 -8.44 -2.19 10.58
N ASN A 12 -7.98 -3.32 10.03
CA ASN A 12 -6.57 -3.68 10.08
C ASN A 12 -5.80 -2.70 9.18
N VAL A 13 -5.46 -1.54 9.75
CA VAL A 13 -4.67 -0.55 9.05
C VAL A 13 -3.22 -0.99 9.08
N SER A 14 -2.67 -1.24 7.89
CA SER A 14 -1.26 -1.55 7.75
C SER A 14 -0.44 -0.27 7.75
N LEU A 15 0.65 -0.24 8.52
CA LEU A 15 1.59 0.88 8.53
C LEU A 15 2.42 0.91 7.24
N LEU A 16 2.84 -0.27 6.77
CA LEU A 16 3.70 -0.46 5.61
C LEU A 16 3.45 -1.85 5.03
N TRP A 17 3.38 -1.95 3.71
CA TRP A 17 3.58 -3.21 3.00
C TRP A 17 4.95 -3.17 2.38
N ALA A 18 5.77 -4.18 2.63
CA ALA A 18 7.17 -4.16 2.20
C ALA A 18 7.69 -5.51 1.73
N GLU A 19 8.64 -5.48 0.80
CA GLU A 19 9.44 -6.62 0.39
C GLU A 19 10.85 -6.52 0.98
N ALA A 20 11.25 -7.53 1.74
CA ALA A 20 12.55 -7.61 2.39
C ALA A 20 13.48 -8.57 1.64
N LYS A 21 14.77 -8.23 1.55
CA LYS A 21 15.80 -9.10 0.99
C LYS A 21 16.97 -9.31 1.93
N LYS A 22 17.48 -10.54 1.93
CA LYS A 22 18.75 -10.88 2.57
C LYS A 22 19.90 -10.40 1.68
N GLY A 23 20.90 -9.74 2.28
CA GLY A 23 22.06 -9.21 1.55
C GLY A 23 21.68 -8.01 0.68
N LYS A 24 22.54 -7.67 -0.28
CA LYS A 24 22.30 -6.59 -1.24
C LYS A 24 21.32 -7.03 -2.33
N SER A 25 20.38 -6.16 -2.69
CA SER A 25 19.39 -6.45 -3.71
C SER A 25 19.07 -5.26 -4.61
N ASP A 26 18.54 -5.59 -5.78
CA ASP A 26 17.94 -4.62 -6.70
C ASP A 26 16.55 -4.21 -6.18
N ILE A 27 16.43 -2.94 -5.79
CA ILE A 27 15.20 -2.36 -5.22
C ILE A 27 14.05 -2.40 -6.22
N TYR A 28 14.30 -2.24 -7.52
CA TYR A 28 13.24 -2.31 -8.53
C TYR A 28 12.63 -3.71 -8.55
N LYS A 29 13.47 -4.75 -8.52
CA LYS A 29 12.98 -6.12 -8.48
C LYS A 29 12.21 -6.39 -7.20
N SER A 30 12.65 -5.85 -6.08
CA SER A 30 11.95 -5.98 -4.79
C SER A 30 10.58 -5.31 -4.81
N PHE A 31 10.45 -4.10 -5.37
CA PHE A 31 9.12 -3.47 -5.54
C PHE A 31 8.22 -4.25 -6.51
N VAL A 32 8.74 -4.76 -7.62
CA VAL A 32 7.93 -5.58 -8.54
C VAL A 32 7.45 -6.88 -7.88
N GLN A 33 8.30 -7.51 -7.06
CA GLN A 33 7.90 -8.66 -6.25
C GLN A 33 6.79 -8.29 -5.27
N LEU A 34 6.94 -7.16 -4.57
CA LEU A 34 5.91 -6.67 -3.66
C LEU A 34 4.57 -6.46 -4.37
N ILE A 35 4.59 -5.78 -5.53
CA ILE A 35 3.40 -5.51 -6.34
C ILE A 35 2.73 -6.82 -6.76
N LEU A 36 3.49 -7.82 -7.22
CA LEU A 36 2.96 -9.15 -7.55
C LEU A 36 2.33 -9.82 -6.32
N THR A 37 2.99 -9.77 -5.17
CA THR A 37 2.49 -10.35 -3.91
C THR A 37 1.17 -9.70 -3.47
N ILE A 38 1.09 -8.36 -3.50
CA ILE A 38 -0.12 -7.60 -3.15
C ILE A 38 -1.25 -7.91 -4.13
N GLY A 39 -0.98 -7.88 -5.43
CA GLY A 39 -1.98 -8.13 -6.46
C GLY A 39 -2.52 -9.56 -6.45
N LYS A 40 -1.64 -10.56 -6.26
CA LYS A 40 -2.02 -11.98 -6.11
C LYS A 40 -2.94 -12.22 -4.93
N SER A 41 -2.64 -11.60 -3.79
CA SER A 41 -3.42 -11.75 -2.55
C SER A 41 -4.63 -10.83 -2.49
N ARG A 42 -4.75 -9.88 -3.43
CA ARG A 42 -5.76 -8.81 -3.43
C ARG A 42 -5.81 -8.09 -2.06
N THR A 43 -4.65 -7.81 -1.47
CA THR A 43 -4.56 -7.28 -0.10
C THR A 43 -5.35 -5.97 0.07
N PHE A 44 -5.39 -5.14 -0.97
CA PHE A 44 -6.11 -3.86 -0.99
C PHE A 44 -7.63 -3.98 -1.03
N ASP A 45 -8.20 -5.15 -1.35
CA ASP A 45 -9.64 -5.38 -1.23
C ASP A 45 -10.03 -5.46 0.26
N LYS A 46 -9.20 -6.14 1.06
CA LYS A 46 -9.50 -6.47 2.47
C LYS A 46 -9.00 -5.40 3.44
N ASN A 47 -7.89 -4.75 3.13
CA ASN A 47 -7.23 -3.79 4.03
C ASN A 47 -7.17 -2.40 3.37
N LEU A 48 -7.17 -1.33 4.17
CA LEU A 48 -6.80 -0.01 3.64
C LEU A 48 -5.31 -0.04 3.28
N PRO A 49 -4.93 0.44 2.08
CA PRO A 49 -3.53 0.49 1.71
C PRO A 49 -2.78 1.52 2.59
N PRO A 50 -1.50 1.26 2.91
CA PRO A 50 -0.64 2.22 3.58
C PRO A 50 -0.34 3.43 2.67
N SER A 51 0.18 4.52 3.22
CA SER A 51 0.61 5.68 2.43
C SER A 51 1.80 5.36 1.52
N TYR A 52 2.66 4.46 1.99
CA TYR A 52 3.89 4.06 1.31
C TYR A 52 3.95 2.54 1.18
N LEU A 53 4.54 2.08 0.09
CA LEU A 53 5.12 0.75 -0.01
C LEU A 53 6.62 0.82 0.28
N GLY A 54 7.18 -0.27 0.78
CA GLY A 54 8.59 -0.39 1.14
C GLY A 54 9.33 -1.48 0.38
N ALA A 55 10.61 -1.28 0.11
CA ALA A 55 11.52 -2.35 -0.28
C ALA A 55 12.84 -2.14 0.44
N PHE A 56 13.37 -3.17 1.07
CA PHE A 56 14.62 -3.03 1.83
C PHE A 56 15.49 -4.26 1.80
N ASP A 57 16.77 -4.01 2.01
CA ASP A 57 17.81 -5.02 2.01
C ASP A 57 18.82 -4.74 3.13
N ALA A 58 20.01 -5.35 3.09
CA ALA A 58 21.00 -5.18 4.14
C ALA A 58 21.62 -3.76 4.22
N GLU A 59 21.54 -2.95 3.16
CA GLU A 59 22.23 -1.66 3.07
C GLU A 59 21.28 -0.46 3.15
N LYS A 60 20.03 -0.64 2.72
CA LYS A 60 19.10 0.47 2.49
C LYS A 60 17.64 0.05 2.57
N ILE A 61 16.79 1.05 2.79
CA ILE A 61 15.34 0.99 2.65
C ILE A 61 14.88 2.03 1.64
N ALA A 62 13.91 1.66 0.83
CA ALA A 62 13.27 2.49 -0.16
C ALA A 62 11.77 2.58 0.11
N PHE A 63 11.19 3.77 -0.06
CA PHE A 63 9.76 4.01 0.07
C PHE A 63 9.21 4.62 -1.21
N ILE A 64 8.04 4.16 -1.64
CA ILE A 64 7.30 4.75 -2.77
C ILE A 64 5.87 5.04 -2.31
N PRO A 65 5.31 6.23 -2.61
CA PRO A 65 3.91 6.50 -2.31
C PRO A 65 2.98 5.48 -2.99
N TYR A 66 2.00 4.96 -2.26
CA TYR A 66 1.06 3.98 -2.81
C TYR A 66 0.29 4.53 -4.02
N ASN A 67 -0.10 5.80 -3.97
CA ASN A 67 -0.81 6.47 -5.06
C ASN A 67 -0.04 6.49 -6.38
N ASP A 68 1.30 6.42 -6.35
CA ASP A 68 2.10 6.49 -7.57
C ASP A 68 2.14 5.18 -8.35
N ILE A 69 1.64 4.10 -7.73
CA ILE A 69 1.66 2.75 -8.30
C ILE A 69 0.31 2.03 -8.21
N HIS A 70 -0.69 2.58 -7.50
CA HIS A 70 -1.95 1.90 -7.23
C HIS A 70 -2.72 1.46 -8.49
N GLU A 71 -2.63 2.23 -9.58
CA GLU A 71 -3.30 1.90 -10.85
C GLU A 71 -2.84 0.55 -11.42
N ILE A 72 -1.61 0.13 -11.09
CA ILE A 72 -1.05 -1.16 -11.52
C ILE A 72 -1.91 -2.33 -10.99
N PHE A 73 -2.52 -2.18 -9.82
CA PHE A 73 -3.36 -3.22 -9.23
C PHE A 73 -4.70 -3.43 -9.95
N TYR A 74 -5.05 -2.53 -10.87
CA TYR A 74 -6.29 -2.56 -11.64
C TYR A 74 -6.05 -2.83 -13.14
N LEU A 75 -4.88 -3.34 -13.50
CA LEU A 75 -4.61 -3.80 -14.86
C LEU A 75 -5.57 -4.96 -15.24
N ASN A 76 -6.36 -4.74 -16.28
CA ASN A 76 -7.20 -5.79 -16.89
C ASN A 76 -6.32 -6.88 -17.53
N ASP A 77 -6.83 -8.10 -17.56
CA ASP A 77 -6.22 -9.28 -18.19
C ASP A 77 -4.77 -9.59 -17.74
N PHE A 78 -4.42 -9.16 -16.53
CA PHE A 78 -3.12 -9.47 -15.94
C PHE A 78 -3.18 -10.77 -15.12
N ASN A 79 -2.26 -11.69 -15.38
CA ASN A 79 -2.15 -12.93 -14.62
C ASN A 79 -1.43 -12.70 -13.28
N TRP A 80 -2.20 -12.47 -12.22
CA TRP A 80 -1.65 -12.29 -10.87
C TRP A 80 -1.16 -13.58 -10.20
N ASN A 81 -1.41 -14.76 -10.77
CA ASN A 81 -1.12 -16.04 -10.12
C ASN A 81 0.34 -16.51 -10.24
N VAL A 82 1.19 -15.77 -10.96
CA VAL A 82 2.62 -16.08 -11.10
C VAL A 82 3.37 -16.02 -9.78
N THR A 83 4.47 -16.77 -9.68
CA THR A 83 5.38 -16.67 -8.53
C THR A 83 6.06 -15.29 -8.53
N PRO A 84 5.88 -14.45 -7.49
CA PRO A 84 6.44 -13.10 -7.46
C PRO A 84 7.95 -13.08 -7.68
N SER A 85 8.67 -14.05 -7.13
CA SER A 85 10.13 -14.15 -7.25
C SER A 85 10.64 -14.60 -8.62
N ASN A 86 9.78 -15.02 -9.55
CA ASN A 86 10.20 -15.42 -10.89
C ASN A 86 10.43 -14.20 -11.80
N HIS A 87 11.65 -13.66 -11.79
CA HIS A 87 12.05 -12.50 -12.60
C HIS A 87 12.01 -12.72 -14.11
N LYS A 88 11.92 -13.98 -14.56
CA LYS A 88 11.91 -14.33 -16.00
C LYS A 88 10.51 -14.29 -16.60
N SER A 89 9.45 -14.30 -15.78
CA SER A 89 8.07 -14.32 -16.25
C SER A 89 7.71 -13.08 -17.07
N LYS A 90 6.73 -13.23 -17.96
CA LYS A 90 6.23 -12.13 -18.80
C LYS A 90 5.61 -11.05 -17.91
N GLU A 91 4.88 -11.47 -16.89
CA GLU A 91 4.20 -10.66 -15.89
C GLU A 91 5.18 -9.81 -15.10
N PHE A 92 6.28 -10.41 -14.63
CA PHE A 92 7.32 -9.69 -13.90
C PHE A 92 7.95 -8.61 -14.79
N LYS A 93 8.34 -8.96 -16.01
CA LYS A 93 8.93 -8.00 -16.96
C LYS A 93 7.97 -6.86 -17.32
N LEU A 94 6.69 -7.18 -17.49
CA LEU A 94 5.65 -6.19 -17.77
C LEU A 94 5.49 -5.20 -16.60
N LEU A 95 5.38 -5.70 -15.38
CA LEU A 95 5.27 -4.86 -14.19
C LEU A 95 6.55 -4.06 -13.94
N TYR A 96 7.72 -4.64 -14.16
CA TYR A 96 8.99 -3.91 -14.10
C TYR A 96 8.98 -2.72 -15.05
N LYS A 97 8.60 -2.92 -16.32
CA LYS A 97 8.51 -1.84 -17.30
C LYS A 97 7.49 -0.77 -16.90
N LYS A 98 6.30 -1.17 -16.43
CA LYS A 98 5.21 -0.24 -16.07
C LYS A 98 5.52 0.57 -14.82
N SER A 99 6.08 -0.05 -13.79
CA SER A 99 6.40 0.60 -12.52
C SER A 99 7.71 1.39 -12.54
N LYS A 100 8.59 1.12 -13.51
CA LYS A 100 9.93 1.74 -13.58
C LYS A 100 9.89 3.26 -13.48
N ASN A 101 9.04 3.94 -14.24
CA ASN A 101 8.98 5.40 -14.22
C ASN A 101 8.55 5.96 -12.86
N SER A 102 7.54 5.35 -12.21
CA SER A 102 7.11 5.75 -10.87
C SER A 102 8.20 5.48 -9.83
N ILE A 103 8.87 4.34 -9.92
CA ILE A 103 9.98 3.99 -9.02
C ILE A 103 11.15 4.95 -9.24
N ASP A 104 11.54 5.25 -10.47
CA ASP A 104 12.64 6.16 -10.80
C ASP A 104 12.40 7.57 -10.27
N LYS A 105 11.16 8.08 -10.34
CA LYS A 105 10.84 9.48 -10.00
C LYS A 105 10.47 9.70 -8.53
N ASN A 106 9.78 8.74 -7.91
CA ASN A 106 9.07 8.99 -6.66
C ASN A 106 9.58 8.14 -5.49
N THR A 107 10.60 7.30 -5.72
CA THR A 107 11.19 6.50 -4.63
C THR A 107 12.12 7.35 -3.79
N LEU A 108 11.92 7.30 -2.48
CA LEU A 108 12.84 7.83 -1.47
C LEU A 108 13.71 6.69 -0.97
N ILE A 109 15.03 6.77 -1.18
CA ILE A 109 16.00 5.75 -0.74
C ILE A 109 16.81 6.32 0.41
N PHE A 110 16.94 5.52 1.47
CA PHE A 110 17.77 5.81 2.64
C PHE A 110 18.76 4.67 2.85
N TYR A 111 20.06 4.98 2.83
CA TYR A 111 21.13 4.06 3.19
C TYR A 111 21.34 4.11 4.71
N TYR A 112 21.31 2.96 5.38
CA TYR A 112 21.31 2.92 6.85
C TYR A 112 22.54 3.60 7.48
N GLU A 113 23.71 3.42 6.87
CA GLU A 113 24.96 3.99 7.39
C GLU A 113 25.07 5.50 7.19
N LYS A 114 24.40 6.05 6.18
CA LYS A 114 24.57 7.46 5.76
C LYS A 114 23.40 8.33 6.20
N ASP A 115 22.20 7.78 6.16
CA ASP A 115 20.95 8.54 6.22
C ASP A 115 20.15 8.24 7.49
N GLU A 116 20.77 7.70 8.55
CA GLU A 116 20.09 7.27 9.78
C GLU A 116 19.17 8.35 10.36
N LYS A 117 19.65 9.59 10.45
CA LYS A 117 18.89 10.72 11.01
C LYS A 117 17.69 11.08 10.13
N ASP A 118 17.89 11.12 8.82
CA ASP A 118 16.84 11.47 7.87
C ASP A 118 15.79 10.36 7.76
N LEU A 119 16.22 9.10 7.78
CA LEU A 119 15.32 7.95 7.85
C LEU A 119 14.45 8.00 9.11
N LYS A 120 15.05 8.23 10.29
CA LYS A 120 14.30 8.37 11.55
C LYS A 120 13.29 9.52 11.49
N LYS A 121 13.69 10.67 10.93
CA LYS A 121 12.81 11.83 10.74
C LYS A 121 11.68 11.52 9.77
N PHE A 122 11.98 10.85 8.66
CA PHE A 122 11.00 10.44 7.66
C PHE A 122 9.96 9.49 8.27
N ILE A 123 10.40 8.46 9.00
CA ILE A 123 9.50 7.51 9.66
C ILE A 123 8.61 8.24 10.67
N LYS A 124 9.20 9.08 11.54
CA LYS A 124 8.45 9.83 12.56
C LYS A 124 7.37 10.74 11.97
N ASN A 125 7.65 11.35 10.82
CA ASN A 125 6.73 12.29 10.19
C ASN A 125 5.61 11.61 9.39
N ASN A 126 5.89 10.43 8.81
CA ASN A 126 5.00 9.80 7.84
C ASN A 126 4.24 8.56 8.38
N PHE A 127 4.72 7.94 9.46
CA PHE A 127 4.11 6.72 10.03
C PHE A 127 3.55 6.99 11.44
N VAL A 128 2.62 7.97 11.53
CA VAL A 128 2.02 8.40 12.81
C VAL A 128 0.67 7.73 13.09
N ILE A 129 0.55 7.08 14.25
CA ILE A 129 -0.67 6.44 14.75
C ILE A 129 -1.80 7.47 14.90
N GLY A 130 -2.94 7.22 14.26
CA GLY A 130 -4.09 8.14 14.22
C GLY A 130 -4.20 9.02 12.97
N LYS A 131 -3.15 9.11 12.13
CA LYS A 131 -3.26 9.64 10.75
C LYS A 131 -3.55 8.55 9.71
N PHE A 132 -3.56 7.29 10.15
CA PHE A 132 -3.81 6.10 9.36
C PHE A 132 -5.28 6.06 8.90
N GLY A 133 -5.53 6.58 7.71
CA GLY A 133 -6.87 6.82 7.15
C GLY A 133 -7.08 8.24 6.60
N ILE A 134 -6.25 9.20 7.00
CA ILE A 134 -6.22 10.58 6.46
C ILE A 134 -5.29 10.66 5.24
N THR A 135 -4.60 9.56 4.94
CA THR A 135 -3.81 9.43 3.72
C THR A 135 -4.77 9.59 2.56
N LYS A 136 -4.57 10.64 1.76
CA LYS A 136 -5.37 10.97 0.59
C LYS A 136 -5.13 9.89 -0.47
N THR A 137 -5.60 8.66 -0.25
CA THR A 137 -5.69 7.66 -1.31
C THR A 137 -6.60 8.28 -2.34
N GLN A 138 -6.03 8.64 -3.50
CA GLN A 138 -6.78 9.32 -4.52
C GLN A 138 -7.93 8.40 -4.95
N ILE A 139 -9.16 8.86 -4.78
CA ILE A 139 -10.33 8.11 -5.25
C ILE A 139 -10.44 8.32 -6.74
N ASP A 140 -10.49 7.22 -7.48
CA ASP A 140 -10.67 7.18 -8.93
C ASP A 140 -11.70 6.12 -9.31
N LYS A 141 -12.01 6.00 -10.60
CA LYS A 141 -12.98 5.02 -11.11
C LYS A 141 -12.63 3.56 -10.80
N ASN A 142 -11.35 3.23 -10.63
CA ASN A 142 -10.89 1.86 -10.41
C ASN A 142 -11.04 1.45 -8.94
N ASN A 143 -10.85 2.40 -8.02
CA ASN A 143 -10.86 2.13 -6.59
C ASN A 143 -12.14 2.60 -5.87
N PHE A 144 -13.00 3.39 -6.54
CA PHE A 144 -14.21 3.97 -5.94
C PHE A 144 -15.10 2.91 -5.30
N MET A 145 -15.41 1.81 -6.00
CA MET A 145 -16.32 0.78 -5.49
C MET A 145 -15.79 0.13 -4.20
N VAL A 146 -14.48 -0.13 -4.16
CA VAL A 146 -13.81 -0.71 -2.97
C VAL A 146 -13.85 0.27 -1.81
N ILE A 147 -13.54 1.54 -2.05
CA ILE A 147 -13.52 2.58 -1.02
C ILE A 147 -14.95 2.86 -0.51
N TYR A 148 -15.93 2.92 -1.40
CA TYR A 148 -17.34 3.12 -1.06
C TYR A 148 -17.88 1.98 -0.21
N ASN A 149 -17.62 0.72 -0.56
CA ASN A 149 -18.04 -0.42 0.25
C ASN A 149 -17.41 -0.38 1.66
N LYS A 150 -16.12 -0.02 1.77
CA LYS A 150 -15.48 0.17 3.08
C LYS A 150 -16.10 1.32 3.89
N TRP A 151 -16.47 2.42 3.22
CA TRP A 151 -17.19 3.52 3.86
C TRP A 151 -18.57 3.08 4.34
N LEU A 152 -19.31 2.29 3.56
CA LEU A 152 -20.60 1.73 3.95
C LEU A 152 -20.48 0.83 5.19
N GLU A 153 -19.48 -0.04 5.22
CA GLU A 153 -19.28 -0.97 6.33
C GLU A 153 -18.86 -0.28 7.62
N ASN A 154 -18.01 0.75 7.55
CA ASN A 154 -17.33 1.28 8.73
C ASN A 154 -17.79 2.69 9.14
N VAL A 155 -18.15 3.54 8.17
CA VAL A 155 -18.49 4.95 8.43
C VAL A 155 -20.00 5.13 8.48
N LYS A 156 -20.77 4.57 7.54
CA LYS A 156 -22.24 4.73 7.49
C LYS A 156 -22.89 4.34 8.82
N LEU A 157 -22.44 3.26 9.45
CA LEU A 157 -22.96 2.76 10.73
C LEU A 157 -22.63 3.69 11.92
N SER A 158 -21.59 4.52 11.81
CA SER A 158 -21.18 5.48 12.84
C SER A 158 -21.91 6.83 12.73
N ILE A 159 -22.58 7.09 11.61
CA ILE A 159 -23.35 8.33 11.38
C ILE A 159 -24.75 8.13 11.95
N ALA A 160 -25.15 8.99 12.89
CA ALA A 160 -26.48 8.98 13.52
C ALA A 160 -27.55 9.56 12.58
N VAL A 161 -27.85 8.85 11.49
CA VAL A 161 -28.92 9.17 10.52
C VAL A 161 -29.82 7.95 10.38
N ASN A 162 -31.14 8.18 10.33
CA ASN A 162 -32.11 7.13 10.04
C ASN A 162 -32.21 6.93 8.52
N TRP A 163 -31.45 5.97 8.02
CA TRP A 163 -31.30 5.71 6.58
C TRP A 163 -32.54 5.08 5.92
N ASP A 164 -33.50 4.57 6.71
CA ASP A 164 -34.71 3.91 6.19
C ASP A 164 -35.81 4.91 5.76
N ILE A 165 -35.64 6.19 6.11
CA ILE A 165 -36.60 7.27 5.85
C ILE A 165 -35.96 8.40 5.00
N ALA A 166 -34.73 8.19 4.52
CA ALA A 166 -33.93 9.16 3.77
C ALA A 166 -33.95 8.91 2.27
#